data_AF-A0A8X8XRB7-F1
#
_entry.id   AF-A0A8X8XRB7-F1
#
_cell.length_a   1.000
_cell.length_b   1.000
_cell.length_c   1.000
_cell.angle_alpha   90.00
_cell.angle_beta   90.00
_cell.angle_gamma   90.00
#
_symmetry.space_group_name_H-M   'P 1'
#
loop_
_entity.id
_entity.type
_entity.pdbx_description
1 polymer ?
#
loop_
_entity_poly.entity_id
_entity_poly.type
_entity_poly.pdbx_seq_one_letter_code
_entity_poly.pdbx_strand_id
1 'polypeptide(L)'
;MSHFEMEDNTEIYTIMDSHRNKGVVHHEVGTESYHCDCKLFLRRGILCSHIFWLFKNHDVKEIPGIYIGTRWLKTPLLKSVHNDPSEEASTSADSQVDDKHVVATKLHSLYFHLFQRAQSNGDDIFALFDGMEELSHKLFGDTVPSVSSMGKAQRIVNLYGLARPNVVSVHPPNVVSTKGSDNTSGRKIQSSVEKAIILHNKPKRRCAKCREMGHHNARKCGREKGKSNM
;
A
#
# COMPACT_ATOMS: atom_id res chain seq x y z
N MET A 1 23.35 -12.97 -18.91
CA MET A 1 23.71 -14.38 -18.72
C MET A 1 23.13 -14.81 -17.40
N SER A 2 22.10 -15.66 -17.42
CA SER A 2 21.55 -16.29 -16.23
C SER A 2 22.36 -17.53 -15.91
N HIS A 3 22.88 -17.61 -14.68
CA HIS A 3 23.43 -18.85 -14.13
C HIS A 3 22.28 -19.64 -13.51
N PHE A 4 22.26 -20.97 -13.71
CA PHE A 4 21.21 -21.89 -13.28
C PHE A 4 21.81 -23.00 -12.43
N GLU A 5 21.30 -23.18 -11.22
CA GLU A 5 21.63 -24.27 -10.31
C GLU A 5 20.31 -24.84 -9.76
N MET A 6 20.24 -26.16 -9.58
CA MET A 6 19.12 -26.85 -8.94
C MET A 6 19.57 -27.44 -7.61
N GLU A 7 18.89 -27.08 -6.53
CA GLU A 7 19.04 -27.67 -5.19
C GLU A 7 17.63 -27.90 -4.64
N ASP A 8 17.31 -29.13 -4.20
CA ASP A 8 16.09 -29.47 -3.46
C ASP A 8 14.79 -28.83 -3.98
N ASN A 9 14.41 -29.10 -5.24
CA ASN A 9 13.22 -28.55 -5.94
C ASN A 9 13.18 -27.01 -6.08
N THR A 10 14.32 -26.34 -5.90
CA THR A 10 14.47 -24.90 -6.08
C THR A 10 15.41 -24.61 -7.26
N GLU A 11 14.90 -23.89 -8.25
CA GLU A 11 15.68 -23.38 -9.36
C GLU A 11 16.24 -21.99 -9.01
N ILE A 12 17.56 -21.83 -9.07
CA ILE A 12 18.22 -20.58 -8.70
C ILE A 12 18.68 -19.85 -9.96
N TYR A 13 18.25 -18.59 -10.12
CA TYR A 13 18.55 -17.75 -11.26
C TYR A 13 19.29 -16.48 -10.85
N THR A 14 20.44 -16.25 -11.47
CA THR A 14 21.14 -14.96 -11.36
C THR A 14 20.71 -14.01 -12.49
N ILE A 15 20.13 -12.85 -12.14
CA ILE A 15 19.56 -11.89 -13.10
C ILE A 15 20.20 -10.52 -12.90
N MET A 16 20.47 -9.82 -14.00
CA MET A 16 20.94 -8.45 -13.99
C MET A 16 19.84 -7.54 -14.55
N ASP A 17 19.43 -6.53 -13.79
CA ASP A 17 18.40 -5.57 -14.24
C ASP A 17 18.98 -4.50 -15.19
N SER A 18 18.08 -3.67 -15.76
CA SER A 18 18.45 -2.55 -16.64
C SER A 18 19.34 -1.49 -15.99
N HIS A 19 19.42 -1.46 -14.66
CA HIS A 19 20.28 -0.59 -13.87
C HIS A 19 21.60 -1.25 -13.47
N ARG A 20 21.88 -2.47 -13.99
CA ARG A 20 23.05 -3.29 -13.68
C ARG A 20 23.08 -3.81 -12.24
N ASN A 21 21.94 -3.82 -11.54
CA ASN A 21 21.85 -4.48 -10.24
C ASN A 21 21.66 -5.99 -10.46
N LYS A 22 22.55 -6.76 -9.85
CA LYS A 22 22.44 -8.22 -9.78
C LYS A 22 21.41 -8.59 -8.71
N GLY A 23 20.52 -9.52 -9.03
CA GLY A 23 19.59 -10.15 -8.10
C GLY A 23 19.59 -11.66 -8.33
N VAL A 24 19.51 -12.42 -7.25
CA VAL A 24 19.34 -13.87 -7.25
C VAL A 24 17.87 -14.16 -6.98
N VAL A 25 17.24 -14.96 -7.84
CA VAL A 25 15.85 -15.38 -7.70
C VAL A 25 15.80 -16.89 -7.51
N HIS A 26 15.15 -17.32 -6.45
CA HIS A 26 14.85 -18.72 -6.14
C HIS A 26 13.41 -18.99 -6.59
N HIS A 27 13.23 -19.97 -7.46
CA HIS A 27 11.93 -20.45 -7.91
C HIS A 27 11.70 -21.85 -7.31
N GLU A 28 10.73 -21.94 -6.41
CA GLU A 28 10.34 -23.20 -5.79
C GLU A 28 9.30 -23.87 -6.68
N VAL A 29 9.70 -24.93 -7.40
CA VAL A 29 8.90 -25.56 -8.46
C VAL A 29 7.62 -26.19 -7.90
N GLY A 30 7.64 -26.65 -6.64
CA GLY A 30 6.47 -27.28 -6.00
C GLY A 30 5.35 -26.31 -5.61
N THR A 31 5.68 -25.03 -5.36
CA THR A 31 4.71 -24.01 -4.90
C THR A 31 4.50 -22.91 -5.94
N GLU A 32 5.18 -22.99 -7.09
CA GLU A 32 5.29 -21.94 -8.10
C GLU A 32 5.65 -20.56 -7.49
N SER A 33 6.45 -20.58 -6.42
CA SER A 33 6.81 -19.38 -5.67
C SER A 33 8.20 -18.88 -6.08
N TYR A 34 8.31 -17.57 -6.25
CA TYR A 34 9.51 -16.85 -6.65
C TYR A 34 9.97 -15.89 -5.55
N HIS A 35 11.22 -16.03 -5.13
CA HIS A 35 11.83 -15.25 -4.06
C HIS A 35 13.11 -14.59 -4.54
N CYS A 36 13.20 -13.26 -4.47
CA CYS A 36 14.40 -12.54 -4.85
C CYS A 36 15.15 -11.98 -3.63
N ASP A 37 16.47 -12.16 -3.63
CA ASP A 37 17.40 -11.64 -2.62
C ASP A 37 17.38 -10.10 -2.48
N CYS A 38 16.89 -9.39 -3.50
CA CYS A 38 16.68 -7.94 -3.44
C CYS A 38 15.56 -7.55 -2.46
N LYS A 39 14.75 -8.52 -2.02
CA LYS A 39 13.71 -8.38 -0.98
C LYS A 39 12.75 -7.22 -1.24
N LEU A 40 12.50 -6.86 -2.51
CA LEU A 40 11.61 -5.74 -2.85
C LEU A 40 10.17 -6.04 -2.44
N PHE A 41 9.73 -7.28 -2.62
CA PHE A 41 8.41 -7.73 -2.20
C PHE A 41 8.25 -7.64 -0.67
N LEU A 42 9.21 -8.13 0.11
CA LEU A 42 9.17 -8.00 1.57
C LEU A 42 9.19 -6.52 2.02
N ARG A 43 10.01 -5.68 1.37
CA ARG A 43 10.17 -4.27 1.77
C ARG A 43 9.02 -3.36 1.34
N ARG A 44 8.36 -3.67 0.23
CA ARG A 44 7.39 -2.75 -0.42
C ARG A 44 6.09 -3.40 -0.87
N GLY A 45 5.97 -4.72 -0.79
CA GLY A 45 4.83 -5.48 -1.28
C GLY A 45 4.74 -5.56 -2.80
N ILE A 46 5.81 -5.21 -3.54
CA ILE A 46 5.82 -5.17 -5.02
C ILE A 46 6.90 -6.11 -5.54
N LEU A 47 6.57 -6.91 -6.55
CA LEU A 47 7.53 -7.77 -7.25
C LEU A 47 8.63 -6.94 -7.93
N CYS A 48 9.87 -7.41 -7.88
CA CYS A 48 11.00 -6.76 -8.55
C CYS A 48 11.07 -7.11 -10.04
N SER A 49 11.81 -6.29 -10.79
CA SER A 49 12.12 -6.56 -12.20
C SER A 49 12.84 -7.89 -12.40
N HIS A 50 13.59 -8.38 -11.41
CA HIS A 50 14.23 -9.70 -11.46
C HIS A 50 13.19 -10.83 -11.54
N ILE A 51 12.16 -10.81 -10.70
CA ILE A 51 11.07 -11.80 -10.72
C ILE A 51 10.25 -11.69 -12.01
N PHE A 52 9.91 -10.47 -12.45
CA PHE A 52 9.19 -10.27 -13.71
C PHE A 52 9.93 -10.81 -14.94
N TRP A 53 11.27 -10.79 -14.91
CA TRP A 53 12.06 -11.38 -15.98
C TRP A 53 11.89 -12.90 -16.05
N LEU A 54 11.81 -13.58 -14.90
CA LEU A 54 11.50 -15.01 -14.87
C LEU A 54 10.06 -15.30 -15.24
N PHE A 55 9.08 -14.51 -14.78
CA PHE A 55 7.69 -14.69 -15.21
C PHE A 55 7.56 -14.72 -16.73
N LYS A 56 8.30 -13.84 -17.42
CA LYS A 56 8.35 -13.84 -18.88
C LYS A 56 8.95 -15.11 -19.47
N ASN A 57 9.98 -15.67 -18.86
CA ASN A 57 10.64 -16.89 -19.35
C ASN A 57 9.84 -18.16 -19.06
N HIS A 58 9.16 -18.20 -17.92
CA HIS A 58 8.30 -19.31 -17.50
C HIS A 58 6.87 -19.19 -18.08
N ASP A 59 6.62 -18.22 -18.97
CA ASP A 59 5.30 -17.91 -19.56
C ASP A 59 4.18 -17.75 -18.51
N VAL A 60 4.50 -17.14 -17.37
CA VAL A 60 3.53 -16.82 -16.31
C VAL A 60 2.63 -15.69 -16.79
N LYS A 61 1.38 -16.02 -17.13
CA LYS A 61 0.40 -15.09 -17.71
C LYS A 61 -0.26 -14.19 -16.68
N GLU A 62 -0.40 -14.67 -15.45
CA GLU A 62 -1.04 -13.95 -14.36
C GLU A 62 -0.15 -13.96 -13.12
N ILE A 63 -0.14 -12.86 -12.37
CA ILE A 63 0.64 -12.78 -11.13
C ILE A 63 0.00 -13.74 -10.11
N PRO A 64 0.76 -14.70 -9.54
CA PRO A 64 0.22 -15.62 -8.55
C PRO A 64 -0.41 -14.89 -7.36
N GLY A 65 -1.56 -15.39 -6.88
CA GLY A 65 -2.34 -14.76 -5.82
C GLY A 65 -1.56 -14.50 -4.52
N ILE A 66 -0.54 -15.32 -4.23
CA ILE A 66 0.37 -15.14 -3.09
C ILE A 66 1.12 -13.78 -3.09
N TYR A 67 1.25 -13.15 -4.27
CA TYR A 67 1.86 -11.83 -4.43
C TYR A 67 0.85 -10.68 -4.45
N ILE A 68 -0.45 -10.97 -4.50
CA ILE A 68 -1.53 -9.99 -4.50
C ILE A 68 -2.01 -9.79 -3.05
N GLY A 69 -1.20 -9.04 -2.29
CA GLY A 69 -1.55 -8.71 -0.90
C GLY A 69 -2.80 -7.83 -0.78
N THR A 70 -3.50 -7.92 0.35
CA THR A 70 -4.69 -7.10 0.68
C THR A 70 -4.48 -5.60 0.52
N ARG A 71 -3.24 -5.13 0.72
CA ARG A 71 -2.81 -3.74 0.47
C ARG A 71 -3.10 -3.26 -0.96
N TRP A 72 -3.08 -4.16 -1.94
CA TRP A 72 -3.23 -3.85 -3.37
C TRP A 72 -4.64 -4.06 -3.91
N LEU A 73 -5.51 -4.69 -3.12
CA LEU A 73 -6.92 -4.85 -3.47
C LEU A 73 -7.67 -3.57 -3.10
N LYS A 74 -8.51 -3.08 -4.03
CA LYS A 74 -9.30 -1.85 -3.85
C LYS A 74 -10.39 -1.99 -2.78
N THR A 75 -10.63 -3.20 -2.29
CA THR A 75 -11.60 -3.57 -1.26
C THR A 75 -10.86 -4.00 0.02
N PRO A 76 -10.72 -3.12 1.03
CA PRO A 76 -9.94 -3.46 2.22
C PRO A 76 -10.65 -4.41 3.21
N LEU A 77 -11.93 -4.78 3.00
CA LEU A 77 -12.76 -5.39 4.06
C LEU A 77 -13.69 -6.52 3.59
N LEU A 78 -13.39 -7.18 2.49
CA LEU A 78 -14.02 -8.48 2.18
C LEU A 78 -12.94 -9.55 2.26
N LYS A 79 -12.55 -9.91 3.49
CA LYS A 79 -12.16 -11.29 3.72
C LYS A 79 -13.39 -12.12 3.39
N SER A 80 -13.40 -12.61 2.17
CA SER A 80 -14.18 -13.76 1.75
C SER A 80 -13.88 -14.88 2.76
N VAL A 81 -14.73 -15.02 3.78
CA VAL A 81 -14.80 -16.22 4.61
C VAL A 81 -15.38 -17.30 3.70
N HIS A 82 -14.54 -17.81 2.80
CA HIS A 82 -14.81 -19.09 2.15
C HIS A 82 -14.18 -20.14 3.04
N ASN A 83 -15.06 -21.07 3.42
CA ASN A 83 -14.84 -22.21 4.28
C ASN A 83 -13.54 -22.95 3.97
N ASP A 84 -12.71 -23.17 4.98
CA ASP A 84 -12.07 -24.46 5.22
C ASP A 84 -11.74 -24.58 6.73
N PRO A 85 -11.95 -25.74 7.39
CA PRO A 85 -11.70 -25.92 8.81
C PRO A 85 -10.23 -26.30 9.01
N SER A 86 -9.45 -25.36 9.52
CA SER A 86 -8.20 -25.69 10.18
C SER A 86 -7.98 -24.67 11.30
N GLU A 87 -8.52 -25.02 12.46
CA GLU A 87 -7.97 -24.54 13.73
C GLU A 87 -6.47 -24.88 13.75
N GLU A 88 -5.62 -23.95 14.15
CA GLU A 88 -4.93 -24.05 15.44
C GLU A 88 -4.17 -22.74 15.76
N ALA A 89 -4.52 -22.21 16.94
CA ALA A 89 -3.70 -21.48 17.90
C ALA A 89 -2.97 -20.19 17.48
N SER A 90 -3.46 -19.06 18.01
CA SER A 90 -2.66 -18.23 18.94
C SER A 90 -3.57 -17.37 19.82
N THR A 91 -3.56 -17.71 21.10
CA THR A 91 -4.27 -17.08 22.21
C THR A 91 -3.74 -15.66 22.53
N SER A 92 -4.63 -14.68 22.69
CA SER A 92 -4.57 -13.71 23.80
C SER A 92 -5.80 -12.80 23.85
N ALA A 93 -6.53 -12.88 24.96
CA ALA A 93 -7.30 -11.81 25.62
C ALA A 93 -8.12 -10.85 24.74
N ASP A 94 -9.42 -11.15 24.60
CA ASP A 94 -10.57 -10.24 24.83
C ASP A 94 -11.84 -10.85 24.19
N SER A 95 -12.38 -11.90 24.82
CA SER A 95 -13.48 -12.71 24.29
C SER A 95 -14.87 -12.04 24.34
N GLN A 96 -14.94 -10.71 24.41
CA GLN A 96 -16.19 -9.94 24.29
C GLN A 96 -16.23 -9.00 23.08
N VAL A 97 -15.11 -8.80 22.36
CA VAL A 97 -15.04 -7.84 21.24
C VAL A 97 -15.44 -8.44 19.88
N ASP A 98 -15.59 -9.75 19.75
CA ASP A 98 -15.67 -10.37 18.41
C ASP A 98 -17.10 -10.48 17.84
N ASP A 99 -18.11 -10.87 18.64
CA ASP A 99 -19.43 -11.21 18.08
C ASP A 99 -20.18 -10.01 17.48
N LYS A 100 -20.18 -8.86 18.18
CA LYS A 100 -20.86 -7.65 17.68
C LYS A 100 -20.23 -7.11 16.42
N HIS A 101 -18.90 -7.19 16.31
CA HIS A 101 -18.17 -6.73 15.14
C HIS A 101 -18.40 -7.66 13.93
N VAL A 102 -18.42 -8.98 14.15
CA VAL A 102 -18.75 -9.99 13.13
C VAL A 102 -20.17 -9.79 12.61
N VAL A 103 -21.15 -9.61 13.52
CA VAL A 103 -22.56 -9.37 13.14
C VAL A 103 -22.71 -8.04 12.40
N ALA A 104 -22.08 -6.96 12.87
CA ALA A 104 -22.10 -5.66 12.18
C ALA A 104 -21.51 -5.74 10.76
N THR A 105 -20.42 -6.49 10.59
CA THR A 105 -19.81 -6.72 9.27
C THR A 105 -20.76 -7.48 8.34
N LYS A 106 -21.38 -8.57 8.82
CA LYS A 106 -22.37 -9.34 8.04
C LYS A 106 -23.59 -8.48 7.66
N LEU A 107 -24.07 -7.65 8.57
CA LEU A 107 -25.20 -6.73 8.32
C LEU A 107 -24.84 -5.71 7.23
N HIS A 108 -23.64 -5.15 7.28
CA HIS A 108 -23.15 -4.21 6.27
C HIS A 108 -23.06 -4.86 4.89
N SER A 109 -22.53 -6.09 4.81
CA SER A 109 -22.49 -6.85 3.56
C SER A 109 -23.89 -7.12 3.01
N LEU A 110 -24.83 -7.54 3.87
CA LEU A 110 -26.22 -7.80 3.48
C LEU A 110 -26.88 -6.55 2.89
N TYR A 111 -26.78 -5.41 3.57
CA TYR A 111 -27.31 -4.14 3.08
C TYR A 111 -26.75 -3.81 1.69
N PHE A 112 -25.43 -3.92 1.52
CA PHE A 112 -24.79 -3.61 0.25
C PHE A 112 -25.28 -4.52 -0.88
N HIS A 113 -25.43 -5.83 -0.63
CA HIS A 113 -25.94 -6.77 -1.62
C HIS A 113 -27.39 -6.47 -2.02
N LEU A 114 -28.25 -6.15 -1.06
CA LEU A 114 -29.64 -5.77 -1.32
C LEU A 114 -29.70 -4.47 -2.15
N PHE A 115 -28.91 -3.47 -1.78
CA PHE A 115 -28.84 -2.21 -2.52
C PHE A 115 -28.37 -2.40 -3.96
N GLN A 116 -27.31 -3.19 -4.18
CA GLN A 116 -26.80 -3.47 -5.53
C GLN A 116 -27.83 -4.18 -6.41
N ARG A 117 -28.63 -5.08 -5.83
CA ARG A 117 -29.68 -5.80 -6.55
C ARG A 117 -30.91 -4.92 -6.81
N ALA A 118 -31.26 -4.06 -5.87
CA ALA A 118 -32.38 -3.13 -6.00
C ALA A 118 -32.09 -2.02 -7.01
N GLN A 119 -30.83 -1.57 -7.16
CA GLN A 119 -30.47 -0.40 -7.98
C GLN A 119 -30.96 -0.45 -9.44
N SER A 120 -31.17 -1.64 -10.00
CA SER A 120 -31.68 -1.80 -11.37
C SER A 120 -33.19 -1.59 -11.53
N ASN A 121 -33.96 -1.50 -10.44
CA ASN A 121 -35.42 -1.39 -10.44
C ASN A 121 -35.91 -0.38 -9.39
N GLY A 122 -36.66 0.64 -9.82
CA GLY A 122 -37.16 1.68 -8.92
C GLY A 122 -38.03 1.13 -7.78
N ASP A 123 -38.92 0.18 -8.08
CA ASP A 123 -39.84 -0.40 -7.09
C ASP A 123 -39.08 -1.16 -6.00
N ASP A 124 -38.01 -1.86 -6.36
CA ASP A 124 -37.17 -2.61 -5.41
C ASP A 124 -36.35 -1.66 -4.50
N ILE A 125 -35.95 -0.48 -5.01
CA ILE A 125 -35.28 0.54 -4.19
C ILE A 125 -36.24 1.09 -3.14
N PHE A 126 -37.49 1.39 -3.52
CA PHE A 126 -38.51 1.87 -2.59
C PHE A 126 -38.86 0.79 -1.56
N ALA A 127 -39.07 -0.46 -1.99
CA ALA A 127 -39.33 -1.56 -1.06
C ALA A 127 -38.17 -1.80 -0.06
N LEU A 128 -36.92 -1.65 -0.50
CA LEU A 128 -35.76 -1.72 0.39
C LEU A 128 -35.74 -0.56 1.38
N PHE A 129 -36.04 0.66 0.93
CA PHE A 129 -36.11 1.84 1.79
C PHE A 129 -37.20 1.68 2.86
N ASP A 130 -38.42 1.32 2.46
CA ASP A 130 -39.55 1.13 3.36
C ASP A 130 -39.25 0.06 4.42
N GLY A 131 -38.64 -1.05 4.01
CA GLY A 131 -38.21 -2.10 4.94
C GLY A 131 -37.14 -1.63 5.93
N MET A 132 -36.20 -0.78 5.49
CA MET A 132 -35.20 -0.18 6.39
C MET A 132 -35.81 0.84 7.34
N GLU A 133 -36.78 1.62 6.89
CA GLU A 133 -37.51 2.57 7.72
C GLU A 133 -38.34 1.83 8.79
N GLU A 134 -39.06 0.77 8.41
CA GLU A 134 -39.80 -0.09 9.34
C GLU A 134 -38.87 -0.72 10.39
N LEU A 135 -37.72 -1.24 9.97
CA LEU A 135 -36.70 -1.77 10.89
C LEU A 135 -36.15 -0.69 11.81
N SER A 136 -35.92 0.53 11.30
CA SER A 136 -35.48 1.67 12.11
C SER A 136 -36.52 2.00 13.19
N HIS A 137 -37.81 2.10 12.84
CA HIS A 137 -38.88 2.34 13.81
C HIS A 137 -39.00 1.20 14.82
N LYS A 138 -38.84 -0.07 14.41
CA LYS A 138 -38.87 -1.23 15.34
C LYS A 138 -37.73 -1.21 16.35
N LEU A 139 -36.54 -0.77 15.95
CA LEU A 139 -35.34 -0.79 16.80
C LEU A 139 -35.19 0.47 17.65
N PHE A 140 -35.62 1.62 17.14
CA PHE A 140 -35.35 2.94 17.72
C PHE A 140 -36.61 3.79 17.94
N GLY A 141 -37.82 3.31 17.62
CA GLY A 141 -39.06 4.08 17.70
C GLY A 141 -39.08 5.30 16.76
N ASP A 142 -39.93 6.29 17.07
CA ASP A 142 -39.99 7.57 16.33
C ASP A 142 -38.85 8.53 16.66
N THR A 143 -37.96 8.12 17.58
CA THR A 143 -36.69 8.81 17.73
C THR A 143 -35.84 8.51 16.51
N VAL A 144 -36.00 9.34 15.48
CA VAL A 144 -34.92 9.59 14.52
C VAL A 144 -33.69 9.80 15.38
N PRO A 145 -32.62 9.00 15.23
CA PRO A 145 -31.34 9.40 15.74
C PRO A 145 -31.02 10.68 14.97
N SER A 146 -31.47 11.82 15.51
CA SER A 146 -30.79 13.07 15.32
C SER A 146 -29.39 12.67 15.66
N VAL A 147 -28.55 12.57 14.64
CA VAL A 147 -27.12 12.58 14.83
C VAL A 147 -26.95 13.93 15.48
N SER A 148 -27.09 13.97 16.82
CA SER A 148 -26.77 15.14 17.60
C SER A 148 -25.40 15.44 17.06
N SER A 149 -25.29 16.58 16.39
CA SER A 149 -24.05 16.97 15.74
C SER A 149 -23.12 17.19 16.92
N MET A 150 -22.54 16.10 17.41
CA MET A 150 -21.73 16.05 18.60
C MET A 150 -20.65 17.04 18.28
N GLY A 151 -20.59 18.13 19.06
CA GLY A 151 -19.58 19.15 18.87
C GLY A 151 -18.22 18.45 18.79
N LYS A 152 -17.33 18.94 17.92
CA LYS A 152 -16.02 18.30 17.66
C LYS A 152 -15.31 17.91 18.97
N ALA A 153 -15.44 18.73 20.01
CA ALA A 153 -14.91 18.46 21.35
C ALA A 153 -15.52 17.21 22.02
N GLN A 154 -16.83 17.04 21.98
CA GLN A 154 -17.51 15.89 22.60
C GLN A 154 -17.16 14.57 21.89
N ARG A 155 -16.99 14.59 20.56
CA ARG A 155 -16.50 13.42 19.82
C ARG A 155 -15.10 12.98 20.27
N ILE A 156 -14.21 13.95 20.50
CA ILE A 156 -12.84 13.67 20.98
C ILE A 156 -12.89 13.07 22.39
N VAL A 157 -13.72 13.62 23.29
CA VAL A 157 -13.90 13.09 24.65
C VAL A 157 -14.41 11.66 24.62
N ASN A 158 -15.43 11.37 23.81
CA ASN A 158 -16.01 10.03 23.75
C ASN A 158 -15.03 8.99 23.16
N LEU A 159 -14.18 9.40 22.19
CA LEU A 159 -13.20 8.51 21.56
C LEU A 159 -11.98 8.24 22.45
N TYR A 160 -11.49 9.25 23.14
CA TYR A 160 -10.21 9.18 23.86
C TYR A 160 -10.37 9.21 25.39
N GLY A 161 -11.59 9.35 25.91
CA GLY A 161 -11.91 9.45 27.35
C GLY A 161 -11.45 10.76 28.01
N LEU A 162 -10.82 11.66 27.26
CA LEU A 162 -10.16 12.85 27.78
C LEU A 162 -10.64 14.11 27.06
N ALA A 163 -10.93 15.15 27.85
CA ALA A 163 -11.20 16.47 27.30
C ALA A 163 -9.91 17.08 26.71
N ARG A 164 -10.05 17.74 25.56
CA ARG A 164 -8.93 18.45 24.92
C ARG A 164 -8.42 19.53 25.89
N PRO A 165 -7.12 19.54 26.26
CA PRO A 165 -6.54 20.61 27.05
C PRO A 165 -6.66 21.96 26.31
N ASN A 166 -6.98 23.04 27.04
CA ASN A 166 -7.07 24.39 26.47
C ASN A 166 -5.73 24.90 25.92
N VAL A 167 -4.62 24.38 26.42
CA VAL A 167 -3.26 24.72 25.98
C VAL A 167 -2.55 23.43 25.60
N VAL A 168 -2.18 23.31 24.33
CA VAL A 168 -1.39 22.20 23.83
C VAL A 168 -0.03 22.76 23.40
N SER A 169 0.98 22.59 24.26
CA SER A 169 2.37 22.83 23.86
C SER A 169 2.91 21.56 23.21
N VAL A 170 2.81 21.48 21.88
CA VAL A 170 3.42 20.39 21.10
C VAL A 170 4.79 20.88 20.63
N HIS A 171 5.85 20.39 21.26
CA HIS A 171 7.17 20.48 20.63
C HIS A 171 7.24 19.46 19.48
N PRO A 172 7.89 19.80 18.35
CA PRO A 172 8.23 18.81 17.34
C PRO A 172 8.93 17.63 18.03
N PRO A 173 8.54 16.37 17.75
CA PRO A 173 9.29 15.24 18.28
C PRO A 173 10.76 15.42 17.90
N ASN A 174 11.66 15.20 18.86
CA ASN A 174 13.08 15.18 18.58
C ASN A 174 13.29 14.26 17.37
N VAL A 175 13.90 14.79 16.31
CA VAL A 175 14.14 14.04 15.08
C VAL A 175 15.13 12.92 15.42
N VAL A 176 14.60 11.77 15.80
CA VAL A 176 15.38 10.56 16.05
C VAL A 176 15.49 9.81 14.74
N SER A 177 16.73 9.52 14.34
CA SER A 177 17.01 8.56 13.28
C SER A 177 16.54 7.19 13.74
N THR A 178 15.36 6.75 13.29
CA THR A 178 14.94 5.38 13.49
C THR A 178 15.78 4.46 12.62
N LYS A 179 16.19 3.31 13.16
CA LYS A 179 16.91 2.26 12.41
C LYS A 179 16.09 1.87 11.18
N GLY A 180 16.65 2.03 9.98
CA GLY A 180 15.93 1.86 8.69
C GLY A 180 15.52 3.17 8.01
N SER A 181 15.71 4.32 8.66
CA SER A 181 15.65 5.66 8.05
C SER A 181 16.97 6.00 7.36
N ASP A 182 17.52 5.04 6.63
CA ASP A 182 18.68 5.28 5.82
C ASP A 182 18.18 6.11 4.62
N ASN A 183 18.79 7.27 4.40
CA ASN A 183 18.43 8.27 3.39
C ASN A 183 18.39 7.74 1.94
N THR A 184 18.74 6.47 1.75
CA THR A 184 18.90 5.73 0.51
C THR A 184 17.79 4.69 0.25
N SER A 185 17.10 4.17 1.25
CA SER A 185 16.23 2.98 1.10
C SER A 185 14.75 3.18 1.52
N GLY A 186 14.47 4.12 2.43
CA GLY A 186 13.13 4.36 3.01
C GLY A 186 12.27 5.43 2.33
N ARG A 187 12.76 6.15 1.31
CA ARG A 187 11.94 7.15 0.62
C ARG A 187 10.87 6.47 -0.25
N LYS A 188 9.66 7.03 -0.23
CA LYS A 188 8.59 6.76 -1.20
C LYS A 188 9.19 6.62 -2.60
N ILE A 189 8.79 5.59 -3.36
CA ILE A 189 9.21 5.44 -4.76
C ILE A 189 8.76 6.69 -5.51
N GLN A 190 9.73 7.48 -5.95
CA GLN A 190 9.43 8.66 -6.74
C GLN A 190 9.07 8.23 -8.16
N SER A 191 7.89 8.63 -8.62
CA SER A 191 7.46 8.48 -10.01
C SER A 191 8.41 9.24 -10.95
N SER A 192 8.38 8.90 -12.25
CA SER A 192 9.11 9.65 -13.29
C SER A 192 8.74 11.13 -13.28
N VAL A 193 7.46 11.43 -13.07
CA VAL A 193 6.93 12.80 -12.95
C VAL A 193 7.50 13.51 -11.73
N GLU A 194 7.45 12.90 -10.55
CA GLU A 194 8.02 13.49 -9.32
C GLU A 194 9.53 13.74 -9.48
N LYS A 195 10.27 12.82 -10.11
CA LYS A 195 11.70 13.02 -10.39
C LYS A 195 11.95 14.19 -11.34
N ALA A 196 11.13 14.34 -12.39
CA ALA A 196 11.21 15.45 -13.33
C ALA A 196 10.92 16.80 -12.65
N ILE A 197 9.87 16.86 -11.82
CA ILE A 197 9.51 18.06 -11.04
C ILE A 197 10.65 18.43 -10.07
N ILE A 198 11.19 17.46 -9.34
CA ILE A 198 12.33 17.70 -8.43
C ILE A 198 13.54 18.22 -9.19
N LEU A 199 13.82 17.69 -10.39
CA LEU A 199 14.93 18.16 -11.21
C LEU A 199 14.70 19.59 -11.72
N HIS A 200 13.49 19.90 -12.16
CA HIS A 200 13.08 21.23 -12.62
C HIS A 200 13.22 22.26 -11.49
N ASN A 201 12.81 21.90 -10.27
CA ASN A 201 12.83 22.79 -9.11
C ASN A 201 14.23 22.90 -8.47
N LYS A 202 15.22 22.11 -8.90
CA LYS A 202 16.60 22.26 -8.42
C LYS A 202 17.18 23.57 -8.95
N PRO A 203 17.81 24.40 -8.10
CA PRO A 203 18.41 25.65 -8.55
C PRO A 203 19.47 25.37 -9.63
N LYS A 204 19.41 26.13 -10.72
CA LYS A 204 20.46 26.15 -11.73
C LYS A 204 21.73 26.70 -11.07
N ARG A 205 22.87 26.13 -11.44
CA ARG A 205 24.18 26.57 -10.94
C ARG A 205 25.15 26.79 -12.09
N ARG A 206 26.13 27.66 -11.88
CA ARG A 206 27.15 27.96 -12.88
C ARG A 206 28.13 26.80 -12.98
N CYS A 207 28.29 26.25 -14.18
CA CYS A 207 29.28 25.21 -14.43
C CYS A 207 30.69 25.80 -14.49
N ALA A 208 31.63 25.30 -13.68
CA ALA A 208 33.01 25.79 -13.72
C ALA A 208 33.74 25.52 -15.05
N LYS A 209 33.27 24.56 -15.86
CA LYS A 209 33.88 24.18 -17.15
C LYS A 209 33.40 25.07 -18.31
N CYS A 210 32.09 25.24 -18.48
CA CYS A 210 31.51 26.02 -19.59
C CYS A 210 30.96 27.39 -19.17
N ARG A 211 31.00 27.72 -17.88
CA ARG A 211 30.51 28.97 -17.27
C ARG A 211 29.02 29.27 -17.46
N GLU A 212 28.24 28.34 -18.01
CA GLU A 212 26.79 28.48 -18.16
C GLU A 212 26.00 28.01 -16.94
N MET A 213 24.80 28.56 -16.77
CA MET A 213 23.84 28.16 -15.74
C MET A 213 23.04 26.94 -16.19
N GLY A 214 23.12 25.85 -15.44
CA GLY A 214 22.35 24.63 -15.74
C GLY A 214 22.30 23.63 -14.60
N HIS A 215 21.75 22.45 -14.88
CA HIS A 215 21.63 21.36 -13.90
C HIS A 215 22.85 20.40 -13.89
N HIS A 216 23.98 20.79 -14.49
CA HIS A 216 25.19 19.95 -14.61
C HIS A 216 26.40 20.56 -13.87
N ASN A 217 27.38 19.74 -13.46
CA ASN A 217 28.69 20.21 -12.94
C ASN A 217 29.77 20.07 -14.02
N ALA A 218 30.96 20.61 -13.75
CA ALA A 218 32.14 20.43 -14.59
C ALA A 218 32.43 18.94 -14.92
N ARG A 219 32.16 18.02 -13.98
CA ARG A 219 32.36 16.56 -14.17
C ARG A 219 31.39 15.93 -15.17
N LYS A 220 30.15 16.44 -15.25
CA LYS A 220 29.10 15.98 -16.18
C LYS A 220 28.86 16.96 -17.32
N CYS A 221 29.81 17.86 -17.57
CA CYS A 221 29.70 18.87 -18.60
C CYS A 221 30.16 18.29 -19.94
N GLY A 222 29.24 18.16 -20.89
CA GLY A 222 29.49 17.61 -22.24
C GLY A 222 30.24 18.55 -23.18
N ARG A 223 30.54 19.80 -22.76
CA ARG A 223 31.37 20.71 -23.56
C ARG A 223 32.85 20.42 -23.37
N GLU A 224 33.62 20.43 -24.44
CA GLU A 224 35.07 20.39 -24.36
C GLU A 224 35.61 21.69 -23.75
N LYS A 225 36.76 21.63 -23.06
CA LYS A 225 37.36 22.85 -22.49
C LYS A 225 37.79 23.71 -23.68
N GLY A 226 37.15 24.87 -23.87
CA GLY A 226 37.65 25.87 -24.80
C GLY A 226 39.06 26.26 -24.38
N LYS A 227 40.05 26.05 -25.26
CA LYS A 227 41.38 26.63 -25.11
C LYS A 227 41.18 28.14 -25.08
N SER A 228 41.51 28.79 -23.97
CA SER A 228 41.64 30.25 -23.95
C SER A 228 42.85 30.59 -24.81
N ASN A 229 42.61 31.07 -26.04
CA ASN A 229 43.66 31.74 -26.80
C ASN A 229 44.02 33.03 -26.04
N MET A 230 45.28 33.13 -25.68
CA MET A 230 45.94 34.36 -25.27
C MET A 230 46.44 35.06 -26.53
#